data_AF-A0A1F4D003-F1
#
_entry.id   AF-A0A1F4D003-F1
#
_cell.length_a   1.000
_cell.length_b   1.000
_cell.length_c   1.000
_cell.angle_alpha   90.00
_cell.angle_beta   90.00
_cell.angle_gamma   90.00
#
_symmetry.space_group_name_H-M   'P 1'
#
loop_
_entity.id
_entity.type
_entity.pdbx_description
1 polymer ?
#
loop_
_entity_poly.entity_id
_entity_poly.type
_entity_poly.pdbx_seq_one_letter_code
_entity_poly.pdbx_strand_id
1 'polypeptide(L)'
;MEAARLGLPAIVISWIIVNGPIAGKLAINGGLNCLGQGASWANATLGRALRRILQNIGGALPGEMGRATQGQPGKFTFCCAENEAANPWEPLHVERGYGPDRSTVTVVGAAGTFNMNTHAKDAEDLLRVIADTMAHPTSNDYWFGGEPWVVLSPEHAEILKLAGLSKVEVKRRLWEQSKMAASRFSVKDRMRTQHTRRAELGDIAPDSLIPVSPKPEGIGVIVAGGPGTHSVYIPGFGNTLSVTREILLRE
;
A
#
# COMPACT_ATOMS: atom_id res chain seq x y z
N MET A 1 -20.60 -24.08 -19.86
CA MET A 1 -20.92 -22.80 -19.20
C MET A 1 -20.77 -22.95 -17.68
N GLU A 2 -19.62 -23.48 -17.21
CA GLU A 2 -19.45 -23.89 -15.80
C GLU A 2 -17.97 -23.91 -15.36
N ALA A 3 -17.14 -23.03 -15.94
CA ALA A 3 -15.72 -22.88 -15.54
C ALA A 3 -15.35 -21.45 -15.14
N ALA A 4 -16.25 -20.48 -15.33
CA ALA A 4 -16.02 -19.07 -14.97
C ALA A 4 -16.51 -18.70 -13.54
N ARG A 5 -17.06 -19.66 -12.77
CA ARG A 5 -17.65 -19.42 -11.44
C ARG A 5 -16.70 -19.66 -10.25
N LEU A 6 -15.45 -20.05 -10.50
CA LEU A 6 -14.44 -20.28 -9.46
C LEU A 6 -13.46 -19.10 -9.37
N GLY A 7 -13.97 -17.89 -9.17
CA GLY A 7 -13.13 -16.79 -8.69
C GLY A 7 -12.62 -17.14 -7.29
N LEU A 8 -11.30 -17.13 -7.10
CA LEU A 8 -10.69 -17.35 -5.79
C LEU A 8 -11.22 -16.32 -4.78
N PRO A 9 -11.52 -16.72 -3.54
CA PRO A 9 -11.93 -15.77 -2.53
C PRO A 9 -10.79 -14.78 -2.25
N ALA A 10 -11.09 -13.49 -2.38
CA ALA A 10 -10.11 -12.42 -2.42
C ALA A 10 -10.62 -11.22 -1.60
N ILE A 11 -9.85 -10.83 -0.57
CA ILE A 11 -10.06 -9.58 0.13
C ILE A 11 -9.21 -8.52 -0.57
N VAL A 12 -9.80 -7.85 -1.55
CA VAL A 12 -9.23 -6.67 -2.19
C VAL A 12 -10.03 -5.43 -1.83
N ILE A 13 -9.33 -4.36 -1.50
CA ILE A 13 -9.86 -3.01 -1.29
C ILE A 13 -9.14 -2.05 -2.22
N SER A 14 -9.88 -1.08 -2.77
CA SER A 14 -9.28 -0.03 -3.58
C SER A 14 -8.95 1.14 -2.67
N TRP A 15 -7.66 1.42 -2.53
CA TRP A 15 -7.18 2.59 -1.82
C TRP A 15 -6.95 3.73 -2.82
N ILE A 16 -7.45 4.91 -2.49
CA ILE A 16 -7.27 6.14 -3.26
C ILE A 16 -6.28 7.04 -2.52
N ILE A 17 -5.23 7.47 -3.22
CA ILE A 17 -4.28 8.47 -2.75
C ILE A 17 -4.41 9.69 -3.66
N VAL A 18 -4.58 10.86 -3.08
CA VAL A 18 -4.66 12.12 -3.83
C VAL A 18 -3.47 13.01 -3.51
N ASN A 19 -2.93 13.62 -4.54
CA ASN A 19 -1.75 14.47 -4.49
C ASN A 19 -1.99 15.80 -5.20
N GLY A 20 -1.22 16.81 -4.82
CA GLY A 20 -1.21 18.14 -5.43
C GLY A 20 -2.35 19.07 -4.97
N PRO A 21 -2.47 20.26 -5.59
CA PRO A 21 -3.33 21.34 -5.11
C PRO A 21 -4.81 20.99 -4.94
N ILE A 22 -5.33 20.00 -5.69
CA ILE A 22 -6.74 19.58 -5.58
C ILE A 22 -7.09 19.04 -4.19
N ALA A 23 -6.12 18.47 -3.47
CA ALA A 23 -6.35 17.93 -2.14
C ALA A 23 -6.81 19.04 -1.18
N GLY A 24 -6.16 20.21 -1.22
CA GLY A 24 -6.57 21.38 -0.46
C GLY A 24 -7.91 21.95 -0.91
N LYS A 25 -8.12 22.08 -2.24
CA LYS A 25 -9.37 22.62 -2.81
C LYS A 25 -10.61 21.81 -2.44
N LEU A 26 -10.48 20.49 -2.39
CA LEU A 26 -11.57 19.56 -2.05
C LEU A 26 -11.58 19.16 -0.57
N ALA A 27 -10.69 19.73 0.26
CA ALA A 27 -10.52 19.37 1.66
C ALA A 27 -10.33 17.85 1.86
N ILE A 28 -9.54 17.20 1.00
CA ILE A 28 -9.16 15.80 1.14
C ILE A 28 -8.09 15.72 2.22
N ASN A 29 -8.35 14.99 3.30
CA ASN A 29 -7.48 14.95 4.46
C ASN A 29 -6.30 14.00 4.23
N GLY A 30 -5.08 14.52 4.42
CA GLY A 30 -3.84 13.76 4.53
C GLY A 30 -3.18 13.81 5.91
N GLY A 31 -3.71 14.63 6.83
CA GLY A 31 -3.19 14.84 8.19
C GLY A 31 -3.72 13.84 9.22
N LEU A 32 -3.96 14.32 10.45
CA LEU A 32 -4.44 13.50 11.57
C LEU A 32 -5.69 12.68 11.17
N ASN A 33 -5.70 11.40 11.54
CA ASN A 33 -6.81 10.48 11.27
C ASN A 33 -7.16 10.32 9.77
N CYS A 34 -6.21 10.54 8.84
CA CYS A 34 -6.47 10.55 7.39
C CYS A 34 -7.13 9.29 6.80
N LEU A 35 -6.95 8.13 7.44
CA LEU A 35 -7.56 6.84 7.06
C LEU A 35 -8.78 6.46 7.91
N GLY A 36 -9.13 7.26 8.91
CA GLY A 36 -10.19 6.97 9.88
C GLY A 36 -11.59 7.42 9.43
N GLN A 37 -12.52 7.35 10.37
CA GLN A 37 -13.91 7.74 10.16
C GLN A 37 -14.00 9.21 9.76
N GLY A 38 -14.47 9.49 8.54
CA GLY A 38 -14.73 10.86 8.10
C GLY A 38 -13.53 11.79 8.24
N ALA A 39 -12.30 11.28 8.05
CA ALA A 39 -11.05 12.04 8.03
C ALA A 39 -11.22 13.42 7.36
N SER A 40 -11.97 13.44 6.27
CA SER A 40 -12.85 14.53 5.87
C SER A 40 -14.09 13.94 5.19
N TRP A 41 -15.11 14.76 4.94
CA TRP A 41 -16.27 14.37 4.13
C TRP A 41 -15.83 13.92 2.72
N ALA A 42 -14.77 14.52 2.18
CA ALA A 42 -14.23 14.21 0.86
C ALA A 42 -13.62 12.81 0.79
N ASN A 43 -12.76 12.42 1.75
CA ASN A 43 -12.18 11.07 1.80
C ASN A 43 -13.29 10.00 1.83
N ALA A 44 -14.28 10.20 2.70
CA ALA A 44 -15.39 9.26 2.83
C ALA A 44 -16.22 9.18 1.54
N THR A 45 -16.51 10.33 0.93
CA THR A 45 -17.30 10.41 -0.31
C THR A 45 -16.59 9.74 -1.48
N LEU A 46 -15.29 9.98 -1.66
CA LEU A 46 -14.50 9.40 -2.75
C LEU A 46 -14.38 7.88 -2.62
N GLY A 47 -13.99 7.39 -1.44
CA GLY A 47 -13.90 5.94 -1.20
C GLY A 47 -15.25 5.25 -1.39
N ARG A 48 -16.33 5.87 -0.90
CA ARG A 48 -17.69 5.36 -1.05
C ARG A 48 -18.16 5.37 -2.50
N ALA A 49 -17.89 6.44 -3.24
CA ALA A 49 -18.24 6.56 -4.65
C ALA A 49 -17.55 5.45 -5.46
N LEU A 50 -16.25 5.25 -5.27
CA LEU A 50 -15.52 4.17 -5.94
C LEU A 50 -16.11 2.80 -5.60
N ARG A 51 -16.42 2.54 -4.32
CA ARG A 51 -17.06 1.27 -3.93
C ARG A 51 -18.38 1.05 -4.65
N ARG A 52 -19.21 2.10 -4.78
CA ARG A 52 -20.50 2.03 -5.49
C ARG A 52 -20.32 1.79 -6.98
N ILE A 53 -19.33 2.43 -7.61
CA ILE A 53 -18.97 2.17 -9.02
C ILE A 53 -18.58 0.70 -9.20
N LEU A 54 -17.69 0.17 -8.35
CA LEU A 54 -17.28 -1.22 -8.41
C LEU A 54 -18.45 -2.19 -8.22
N GLN A 55 -19.41 -1.87 -7.35
CA GLN A 55 -20.59 -2.71 -7.11
C GLN A 55 -21.60 -2.67 -8.25
N ASN A 56 -21.97 -1.47 -8.72
CA ASN A 56 -23.07 -1.29 -9.66
C ASN A 56 -22.64 -1.43 -11.12
N ILE A 57 -21.40 -1.07 -11.44
CA ILE A 57 -20.84 -1.14 -12.80
C ILE A 57 -19.90 -2.34 -12.91
N GLY A 58 -19.02 -2.53 -11.93
CA GLY A 58 -18.06 -3.64 -11.93
C GLY A 58 -18.63 -4.98 -11.43
N GLY A 59 -19.88 -5.03 -10.99
CA GLY A 59 -20.53 -6.25 -10.46
C GLY A 59 -19.94 -6.78 -9.16
N ALA A 60 -19.13 -6.01 -8.43
CA ALA A 60 -18.40 -6.43 -7.22
C ALA A 60 -19.28 -6.57 -5.95
N LEU A 61 -20.48 -7.12 -6.11
CA LEU A 61 -21.44 -7.42 -5.05
C LEU A 61 -20.94 -8.60 -4.18
N PRO A 62 -21.14 -8.55 -2.85
CA PRO A 62 -20.79 -9.66 -1.96
C PRO A 62 -21.45 -10.97 -2.39
N GLY A 63 -20.67 -12.05 -2.44
CA GLY A 63 -21.16 -13.39 -2.85
C GLY A 63 -21.19 -13.63 -4.36
N GLU A 64 -21.06 -12.58 -5.17
CA GLU A 64 -20.99 -12.68 -6.63
C GLU A 64 -19.54 -12.56 -7.12
N MET A 65 -19.15 -11.41 -7.68
CA MET A 65 -17.76 -11.11 -7.98
C MET A 65 -16.99 -10.67 -6.73
N GLY A 66 -17.68 -10.12 -5.72
CA GLY A 66 -17.10 -9.78 -4.43
C GLY A 66 -16.93 -11.00 -3.54
N ARG A 67 -15.87 -11.78 -3.75
CA ARG A 67 -15.62 -13.06 -3.05
C ARG A 67 -14.74 -12.94 -1.80
N ALA A 68 -14.88 -11.86 -1.05
CA ALA A 68 -14.11 -11.72 0.18
C ALA A 68 -14.61 -12.71 1.24
N THR A 69 -13.70 -13.46 1.87
CA THR A 69 -14.04 -14.42 2.92
C THR A 69 -14.63 -13.73 4.16
N GLN A 70 -13.92 -12.74 4.73
CA GLN A 70 -14.41 -11.93 5.86
C GLN A 70 -14.87 -10.52 5.44
N GLY A 71 -14.40 -10.03 4.29
CA GLY A 71 -14.51 -8.61 3.95
C GLY A 71 -13.41 -7.76 4.60
N GLN A 72 -13.45 -6.45 4.39
CA GLN A 72 -12.51 -5.50 5.01
C GLN A 72 -13.20 -4.13 5.17
N PRO A 73 -13.10 -3.45 6.33
CA PRO A 73 -13.84 -2.21 6.62
C PRO A 73 -13.57 -1.04 5.66
N GLY A 74 -12.34 -0.88 5.19
CA GLY A 74 -11.89 0.09 4.19
C GLY A 74 -12.59 -0.02 2.82
N LYS A 75 -13.34 -1.09 2.54
CA LYS A 75 -14.29 -1.10 1.41
C LYS A 75 -15.32 0.04 1.50
N PHE A 76 -15.47 0.69 2.65
CA PHE A 76 -16.38 1.81 2.83
C PHE A 76 -15.80 3.16 2.39
N THR A 77 -14.55 3.49 2.76
CA THR A 77 -14.01 4.87 2.69
C THR A 77 -12.51 5.00 2.41
N PHE A 78 -11.80 3.94 1.99
CA PHE A 78 -10.33 3.94 1.98
C PHE A 78 -9.69 4.94 1.00
N CYS A 79 -9.45 6.16 1.48
CA CYS A 79 -8.99 7.31 0.71
C CYS A 79 -8.24 8.27 1.63
N CYS A 80 -7.12 8.83 1.18
CA CYS A 80 -6.44 9.95 1.82
C CYS A 80 -5.72 10.83 0.80
N ALA A 81 -5.35 12.03 1.23
CA ALA A 81 -4.29 12.77 0.56
C ALA A 81 -2.92 12.39 1.16
N GLU A 82 -1.86 12.62 0.41
CA GLU A 82 -0.53 12.70 1.00
C GLU A 82 -0.40 13.99 1.82
N ASN A 83 0.28 13.94 2.96
CA ASN A 83 0.61 15.14 3.74
C ASN A 83 1.86 15.80 3.17
N GLU A 84 1.71 16.44 2.01
CA GLU A 84 2.85 17.02 1.27
C GLU A 84 3.59 18.10 2.08
N ALA A 85 2.89 18.83 2.96
CA ALA A 85 3.49 19.84 3.83
C ALA A 85 4.40 19.25 4.91
N ALA A 86 4.17 18.00 5.31
CA ALA A 86 4.96 17.29 6.31
C ALA A 86 5.84 16.19 5.70
N ASN A 87 5.87 16.07 4.38
CA ASN A 87 6.73 15.13 3.68
C ASN A 87 8.13 15.76 3.51
N PRO A 88 9.20 15.17 4.08
CA PRO A 88 10.56 15.71 3.96
C PRO A 88 11.26 15.35 2.62
N TRP A 89 10.57 14.63 1.72
CA TRP A 89 11.00 14.27 0.37
C TRP A 89 9.99 14.76 -0.68
N GLU A 90 10.17 14.39 -1.95
CA GLU A 90 9.15 14.66 -2.95
C GLU A 90 7.84 13.87 -2.69
N PRO A 91 6.68 14.52 -2.89
CA PRO A 91 5.40 13.84 -2.93
C PRO A 91 5.34 12.76 -4.01
N LEU A 92 4.45 11.79 -3.83
CA LEU A 92 4.26 10.64 -4.72
C LEU A 92 4.04 11.05 -6.19
N HIS A 93 3.27 12.10 -6.45
CA HIS A 93 3.01 12.52 -7.82
C HIS A 93 4.27 13.03 -8.54
N VAL A 94 5.14 13.73 -7.82
CA VAL A 94 6.44 14.20 -8.33
C VAL A 94 7.39 13.02 -8.53
N GLU A 95 7.43 12.07 -7.59
CA GLU A 95 8.16 10.80 -7.74
C GLU A 95 7.72 10.03 -9.00
N ARG A 96 6.44 10.14 -9.38
CA ARG A 96 5.86 9.53 -10.59
C ARG A 96 6.00 10.37 -11.86
N GLY A 97 6.75 11.47 -11.82
CA GLY A 97 7.11 12.29 -12.98
C GLY A 97 6.11 13.39 -13.35
N TYR A 98 5.13 13.70 -12.48
CA TYR A 98 4.23 14.83 -12.67
C TYR A 98 4.83 16.11 -12.07
N GLY A 99 4.43 17.28 -12.59
CA GLY A 99 4.85 18.58 -12.04
C GLY A 99 4.25 18.83 -10.65
N PRO A 100 4.92 19.62 -9.78
CA PRO A 100 4.47 19.91 -8.41
C PRO A 100 3.18 20.73 -8.33
N ASP A 101 2.81 21.39 -9.43
CA ASP A 101 1.56 22.14 -9.61
C ASP A 101 0.40 21.26 -10.10
N ARG A 102 0.68 20.01 -10.49
CA ARG A 102 -0.30 19.07 -11.04
C ARG A 102 -0.92 18.23 -9.94
N SER A 103 -2.22 18.00 -10.08
CA SER A 103 -2.95 17.14 -9.17
C SER A 103 -3.10 15.74 -9.75
N THR A 104 -2.93 14.70 -8.93
CA THR A 104 -3.04 13.33 -9.39
C THR A 104 -3.84 12.47 -8.43
N VAL A 105 -4.35 11.36 -8.95
CA VAL A 105 -4.92 10.28 -8.17
C VAL A 105 -4.11 9.01 -8.42
N THR A 106 -3.73 8.32 -7.35
CA THR A 106 -3.17 6.97 -7.39
C THR A 106 -4.18 5.99 -6.81
N VAL A 107 -4.46 4.90 -7.53
CA VAL A 107 -5.33 3.82 -7.07
C VAL A 107 -4.51 2.56 -6.85
N VAL A 108 -4.68 1.94 -5.68
CA VAL A 108 -3.95 0.74 -5.24
C VAL A 108 -4.92 -0.39 -4.91
N GLY A 109 -4.60 -1.61 -5.35
CA GLY A 109 -5.22 -2.83 -4.86
C GLY A 109 -4.57 -3.27 -3.56
N ALA A 110 -5.22 -3.01 -2.44
CA ALA A 110 -4.72 -3.32 -1.10
C ALA A 110 -5.48 -4.50 -0.47
N ALA A 111 -4.89 -5.10 0.56
CA ALA A 111 -5.51 -6.19 1.34
C ALA A 111 -5.93 -5.76 2.76
N GLY A 112 -5.49 -4.59 3.23
CA GLY A 112 -5.83 -4.07 4.55
C GLY A 112 -4.80 -3.08 5.09
N THR A 113 -4.78 -2.91 6.41
CA THR A 113 -3.86 -2.03 7.12
C THR A 113 -3.31 -2.76 8.35
N PHE A 114 -2.01 -2.67 8.57
CA PHE A 114 -1.34 -3.05 9.82
C PHE A 114 -0.84 -1.79 10.51
N ASN A 115 -1.34 -1.54 11.72
CA ASN A 115 -0.80 -0.47 12.56
C ASN A 115 0.58 -0.89 13.07
N MET A 116 1.54 0.02 12.99
CA MET A 116 2.91 -0.15 13.47
C MET A 116 3.19 0.94 14.50
N ASN A 117 3.07 0.59 15.78
CA ASN A 117 3.53 1.46 16.87
C ASN A 117 4.98 1.13 17.21
N THR A 118 5.86 2.12 17.15
CA THR A 118 7.25 1.95 17.59
C THR A 118 7.79 3.24 18.18
N HIS A 119 8.57 3.11 19.23
CA HIS A 119 9.27 4.25 19.85
C HIS A 119 10.73 4.36 19.38
N ALA A 120 11.14 3.61 18.35
CA ALA A 120 12.47 3.72 17.75
C ALA A 120 12.77 5.17 17.33
N LYS A 121 13.97 5.65 17.68
CA LYS A 121 14.39 7.05 17.45
C LYS A 121 15.60 7.19 16.54
N ASP A 122 16.26 6.09 16.18
CA ASP A 122 17.27 6.07 15.13
C ASP A 122 16.73 5.38 13.87
N ALA A 123 17.31 5.77 12.73
CA ALA A 123 16.82 5.33 11.43
C ALA A 123 16.99 3.82 11.20
N GLU A 124 18.04 3.20 11.76
CA GLU A 124 18.29 1.79 11.47
C GLU A 124 17.34 0.89 12.26
N ASP A 125 17.14 1.16 13.55
CA ASP A 125 16.16 0.40 14.33
C ASP A 125 14.74 0.60 13.79
N LEU A 126 14.40 1.83 13.37
CA LEU A 126 13.10 2.15 12.76
C LEU A 126 12.85 1.36 11.46
N LEU A 127 13.81 1.34 10.54
CA LEU A 127 13.69 0.57 9.29
C LEU A 127 13.54 -0.92 9.58
N ARG A 128 14.35 -1.45 10.50
CA ARG A 128 14.32 -2.86 10.88
C ARG A 128 12.94 -3.28 11.41
N VAL A 129 12.37 -2.56 12.38
CA VAL A 129 11.07 -2.94 12.98
C VAL A 129 9.89 -2.75 12.02
N ILE A 130 9.98 -1.79 11.09
CA ILE A 130 8.98 -1.67 10.01
C ILE A 130 9.11 -2.86 9.06
N ALA A 131 10.32 -3.20 8.64
CA ALA A 131 10.58 -4.34 7.76
C ALA A 131 10.15 -5.68 8.37
N ASP A 132 10.36 -5.88 9.68
CA ASP A 132 9.88 -7.04 10.43
C ASP A 132 8.35 -7.20 10.34
N THR A 133 7.60 -6.09 10.39
CA THR A 133 6.13 -6.10 10.24
C THR A 133 5.70 -6.49 8.82
N MET A 134 6.46 -6.07 7.81
CA MET A 134 6.19 -6.42 6.41
C MET A 134 6.33 -7.94 6.16
N ALA A 135 7.23 -8.61 6.90
CA ALA A 135 7.62 -10.00 6.72
C ALA A 135 6.68 -11.01 7.41
N HIS A 136 5.55 -11.34 6.78
CA HIS A 136 4.60 -12.33 7.29
C HIS A 136 4.21 -13.40 6.23
N PRO A 137 4.10 -14.68 6.63
CA PRO A 137 3.96 -15.79 5.68
C PRO A 137 2.62 -15.88 4.95
N THR A 138 1.58 -15.23 5.48
CA THR A 138 0.23 -15.19 4.87
C THR A 138 0.03 -13.95 3.99
N SER A 139 1.12 -13.36 3.49
CA SER A 139 1.09 -12.19 2.61
C SER A 139 0.92 -12.60 1.14
N ASN A 140 -0.02 -11.96 0.46
CA ASN A 140 -0.19 -12.11 -0.99
C ASN A 140 1.04 -11.58 -1.77
N ASP A 141 1.68 -10.53 -1.26
CA ASP A 141 2.83 -9.90 -1.92
C ASP A 141 4.01 -10.88 -2.02
N TYR A 142 4.22 -11.66 -0.96
CA TYR A 142 5.20 -12.73 -0.94
C TYR A 142 4.90 -13.84 -1.94
N TRP A 143 3.64 -14.27 -2.04
CA TRP A 143 3.24 -15.35 -2.95
C TRP A 143 3.32 -14.95 -4.42
N PHE A 144 2.93 -13.72 -4.77
CA PHE A 144 2.75 -13.32 -6.17
C PHE A 144 3.75 -12.29 -6.68
N GLY A 145 4.50 -11.63 -5.80
CA GLY A 145 5.26 -10.43 -6.11
C GLY A 145 4.31 -9.25 -6.29
N GLY A 146 4.34 -8.27 -5.39
CA GLY A 146 3.41 -7.15 -5.41
C GLY A 146 4.03 -5.78 -5.21
N GLU A 147 3.17 -4.77 -5.13
CA GLU A 147 3.54 -3.39 -4.76
C GLU A 147 2.95 -3.04 -3.39
N PRO A 148 3.52 -3.53 -2.28
CA PRO A 148 3.03 -3.20 -0.95
C PRO A 148 3.38 -1.74 -0.58
N TRP A 149 2.68 -1.16 0.39
CA TRP A 149 2.81 0.25 0.73
C TRP A 149 3.12 0.48 2.21
N VAL A 150 3.90 1.52 2.48
CA VAL A 150 4.13 2.05 3.83
C VAL A 150 3.66 3.51 3.87
N VAL A 151 2.74 3.80 4.78
CA VAL A 151 2.34 5.16 5.14
C VAL A 151 3.13 5.54 6.38
N LEU A 152 4.17 6.34 6.20
CA LEU A 152 4.97 6.87 7.30
C LEU A 152 4.23 8.03 7.96
N SER A 153 4.25 8.08 9.28
CA SER A 153 3.91 9.30 9.99
C SER A 153 4.97 10.37 9.71
N PRO A 154 4.61 11.66 9.85
CA PRO A 154 5.58 12.76 9.76
C PRO A 154 6.81 12.55 10.66
N GLU A 155 6.62 12.03 11.88
CA GLU A 155 7.72 11.81 12.83
C GLU A 155 8.71 10.74 12.34
N HIS A 156 8.21 9.60 11.83
CA HIS A 156 9.07 8.55 11.29
C HIS A 156 9.77 9.01 9.99
N ALA A 157 9.08 9.73 9.12
CA ALA A 157 9.69 10.30 7.92
C ALA A 157 10.82 11.27 8.26
N GLU A 158 10.64 12.12 9.27
CA GLU A 158 11.64 13.08 9.72
C GLU A 158 12.87 12.39 10.32
N ILE A 159 12.71 11.35 11.15
CA ILE A 159 13.83 10.55 11.69
C ILE A 159 14.71 10.02 10.55
N LEU A 160 14.09 9.45 9.50
CA LEU A 160 14.80 8.91 8.34
C LEU A 160 15.48 10.01 7.53
N LYS A 161 14.82 11.16 7.35
CA LYS A 161 15.40 12.31 6.66
C LYS A 161 16.61 12.88 7.39
N LEU A 162 16.52 13.07 8.70
CA LEU A 162 17.60 13.62 9.54
C LEU A 162 18.81 12.70 9.57
N ALA A 163 18.61 11.39 9.42
CA ALA A 163 19.69 10.42 9.21
C ALA A 163 20.30 10.46 7.79
N GLY A 164 19.87 11.39 6.94
CA GLY A 164 20.40 11.59 5.58
C GLY A 164 19.83 10.64 4.52
N LEU A 165 18.77 9.90 4.82
CA LEU A 165 18.21 8.93 3.87
C LEU A 165 17.32 9.62 2.83
N SER A 166 17.52 9.24 1.57
CA SER A 166 16.55 9.54 0.50
C SER A 166 15.38 8.57 0.57
N LYS A 167 14.24 8.96 -0.01
CA LYS A 167 13.07 8.07 -0.12
C LYS A 167 13.39 6.77 -0.86
N VAL A 168 14.25 6.84 -1.88
CA VAL A 168 14.75 5.68 -2.64
C VAL A 168 15.54 4.74 -1.74
N GLU A 169 16.43 5.27 -0.89
CA GLU A 169 17.20 4.47 0.05
C GLU A 169 16.30 3.82 1.12
N VAL A 170 15.28 4.54 1.61
CA VAL A 170 14.27 3.96 2.52
C VAL A 170 13.56 2.77 1.87
N LYS A 171 13.05 2.92 0.64
CA LYS A 171 12.41 1.82 -0.11
C LYS A 171 13.36 0.63 -0.27
N ARG A 172 14.63 0.89 -0.64
CA ARG A 172 15.66 -0.13 -0.79
C ARG A 172 15.93 -0.89 0.51
N ARG A 173 16.08 -0.18 1.63
CA ARG A 173 16.36 -0.77 2.95
C ARG A 173 15.19 -1.61 3.45
N LEU A 174 13.96 -1.11 3.31
CA LEU A 174 12.76 -1.88 3.62
C LEU A 174 12.66 -3.15 2.76
N TRP A 175 12.98 -3.04 1.46
CA TRP A 175 12.99 -4.20 0.56
C TRP A 175 14.01 -5.25 0.96
N GLU A 176 15.24 -4.84 1.27
CA GLU A 176 16.30 -5.76 1.71
C GLU A 176 15.98 -6.42 3.05
N GLN A 177 15.63 -5.61 4.05
CA GLN A 177 15.44 -6.07 5.42
C GLN A 177 14.14 -6.87 5.59
N SER A 178 13.13 -6.64 4.75
CA SER A 178 11.86 -7.36 4.88
C SER A 178 11.94 -8.79 4.36
N LYS A 179 12.96 -9.18 3.59
CA LYS A 179 13.05 -10.52 2.97
C LYS A 179 12.79 -11.65 3.97
N MET A 180 11.96 -12.61 3.57
CA MET A 180 11.50 -13.69 4.42
C MET A 180 12.00 -15.05 3.93
N ALA A 181 12.58 -15.86 4.82
CA ALA A 181 12.94 -17.24 4.49
C ALA A 181 11.71 -18.07 4.08
N ALA A 182 11.82 -18.82 2.99
CA ALA A 182 10.72 -19.63 2.46
C ALA A 182 10.25 -20.75 3.40
N SER A 183 11.06 -21.13 4.39
CA SER A 183 10.72 -22.05 5.47
C SER A 183 9.60 -21.54 6.37
N ARG A 184 9.34 -20.23 6.39
CA ARG A 184 8.22 -19.64 7.14
C ARG A 184 6.87 -19.89 6.48
N PHE A 185 6.82 -20.22 5.19
CA PHE A 185 5.56 -20.60 4.54
C PHE A 185 5.09 -21.98 4.98
N SER A 186 3.77 -22.19 4.91
CA SER A 186 3.25 -23.55 4.84
C SER A 186 3.78 -24.26 3.58
N VAL A 187 3.80 -25.59 3.56
CA VAL A 187 4.24 -26.36 2.39
C VAL A 187 3.45 -25.97 1.14
N LYS A 188 2.13 -25.78 1.26
CA LYS A 188 1.27 -25.38 0.13
C LYS A 188 1.57 -23.97 -0.36
N ASP A 189 1.82 -23.02 0.56
CA ASP A 189 2.13 -21.64 0.19
C ASP A 189 3.50 -21.51 -0.46
N ARG A 190 4.50 -22.29 0.00
CA ARG A 190 5.80 -22.38 -0.67
C ARG A 190 5.67 -22.94 -2.07
N MET A 191 4.91 -24.02 -2.26
CA MET A 191 4.66 -24.60 -3.59
C MET A 191 3.91 -23.62 -4.51
N ARG A 192 2.96 -22.87 -3.95
CA ARG A 192 2.27 -21.81 -4.69
C ARG A 192 3.25 -20.72 -5.14
N THR A 193 4.08 -20.24 -4.22
CA THR A 193 5.12 -19.22 -4.49
C THR A 193 6.13 -19.70 -5.52
N GLN A 194 6.57 -20.97 -5.42
CA GLN A 194 7.42 -21.63 -6.41
C GLN A 194 6.77 -21.59 -7.80
N HIS A 195 5.48 -21.88 -7.90
CA HIS A 195 4.78 -21.87 -9.19
C HIS A 195 4.62 -20.46 -9.76
N THR A 196 4.18 -19.50 -8.95
CA THR A 196 3.84 -18.14 -9.38
C THR A 196 5.05 -17.28 -9.67
N ARG A 197 6.15 -17.46 -8.93
CA ARG A 197 7.36 -16.62 -9.02
C ARG A 197 8.58 -17.34 -9.55
N ARG A 198 8.45 -18.54 -10.14
CA ARG A 198 9.59 -19.29 -10.70
C ARG A 198 10.43 -18.49 -11.69
N ALA A 199 9.75 -17.75 -12.58
CA ALA A 199 10.42 -16.96 -13.60
C ALA A 199 11.30 -15.85 -13.01
N GLU A 200 10.95 -15.37 -11.82
CA GLU A 200 11.65 -14.30 -11.11
C GLU A 200 12.73 -14.85 -10.17
N LEU A 201 12.39 -15.87 -9.37
CA LEU A 201 13.18 -16.34 -8.24
C LEU A 201 13.93 -17.66 -8.49
N GLY A 202 13.63 -18.35 -9.59
CA GLY A 202 14.17 -19.68 -9.86
C GLY A 202 13.57 -20.75 -8.95
N ASP A 203 14.40 -21.70 -8.52
CA ASP A 203 13.98 -22.77 -7.60
C ASP A 203 14.14 -22.30 -6.14
N ILE A 204 13.09 -22.46 -5.34
CA ILE A 204 12.96 -21.96 -3.98
C ILE A 204 13.25 -23.10 -2.98
N ALA A 205 14.40 -23.01 -2.33
CA ALA A 205 14.77 -23.85 -1.19
C ALA A 205 14.21 -23.27 0.13
N PRO A 206 14.14 -24.05 1.22
CA PRO A 206 13.63 -23.56 2.50
C PRO A 206 14.34 -22.33 3.08
N ASP A 207 15.63 -22.17 2.83
CA ASP A 207 16.47 -21.05 3.27
C ASP A 207 16.47 -19.88 2.27
N SER A 208 15.86 -20.03 1.09
CA SER A 208 15.76 -18.96 0.12
C SER A 208 15.02 -17.75 0.70
N LEU A 209 15.66 -16.58 0.59
CA LEU A 209 15.12 -15.31 1.02
C LEU A 209 14.19 -14.76 -0.07
N ILE A 210 12.90 -14.75 0.21
CA ILE A 210 11.89 -14.27 -0.71
C ILE A 210 11.69 -12.78 -0.46
N PRO A 211 11.69 -11.92 -1.48
CA PRO A 211 11.39 -10.51 -1.31
C PRO A 211 9.88 -10.24 -1.42
N VAL A 212 9.38 -9.22 -0.71
CA VAL A 212 7.96 -8.81 -0.75
C VAL A 212 7.52 -8.27 -2.12
N SER A 213 8.46 -7.75 -2.91
CA SER A 213 8.26 -7.23 -4.26
C SER A 213 9.43 -7.67 -5.15
N PRO A 214 9.29 -7.74 -6.50
CA PRO A 214 10.41 -8.09 -7.37
C PRO A 214 11.60 -7.12 -7.32
N LYS A 215 11.35 -5.86 -6.94
CA LYS A 215 12.36 -4.81 -6.89
C LYS A 215 12.00 -3.76 -5.82
N PRO A 216 12.98 -3.01 -5.28
CA PRO A 216 12.72 -2.05 -4.22
C PRO A 216 11.75 -0.92 -4.64
N GLU A 217 11.69 -0.56 -5.92
CA GLU A 217 10.78 0.48 -6.41
C GLU A 217 9.30 0.09 -6.29
N GLY A 218 9.01 -1.20 -6.16
CA GLY A 218 7.66 -1.71 -5.97
C GLY A 218 7.09 -1.42 -4.58
N ILE A 219 7.92 -1.12 -3.57
CA ILE A 219 7.42 -0.69 -2.27
C ILE A 219 6.95 0.75 -2.38
N GLY A 220 5.65 1.01 -2.29
CA GLY A 220 5.15 2.39 -2.22
C GLY A 220 5.42 3.02 -0.86
N VAL A 221 5.85 4.29 -0.84
CA VAL A 221 6.02 5.06 0.41
C VAL A 221 5.32 6.40 0.24
N ILE A 222 4.48 6.77 1.18
CA ILE A 222 3.92 8.12 1.30
C ILE A 222 4.04 8.60 2.74
N VAL A 223 4.01 9.92 2.93
CA VAL A 223 3.88 10.52 4.25
C VAL A 223 2.45 10.99 4.44
N ALA A 224 1.75 10.45 5.43
CA ALA A 224 0.41 10.90 5.79
C ALA A 224 0.16 10.64 7.28
N GLY A 225 -0.86 11.30 7.83
CA GLY A 225 -1.14 11.25 9.26
C GLY A 225 -0.76 12.54 9.97
N GLY A 226 -0.97 12.53 11.29
CA GLY A 226 -0.57 13.60 12.20
C GLY A 226 0.61 13.18 13.08
N PRO A 227 0.96 14.00 14.08
CA PRO A 227 2.02 13.69 15.05
C PRO A 227 1.78 12.33 15.74
N GLY A 228 2.85 11.56 15.95
CA GLY A 228 2.81 10.31 16.72
C GLY A 228 3.68 9.19 16.16
N THR A 229 3.83 8.15 16.99
CA THR A 229 4.71 6.98 16.81
C THR A 229 4.10 5.85 15.99
N HIS A 230 3.02 6.12 15.27
CA HIS A 230 2.29 5.12 14.50
C HIS A 230 2.49 5.35 13.00
N SER A 231 2.96 4.32 12.30
CA SER A 231 2.89 4.22 10.84
C SER A 231 1.98 3.07 10.44
N VAL A 232 1.67 2.96 9.15
CA VAL A 232 0.79 1.91 8.64
C VAL A 232 1.46 1.17 7.51
N TYR A 233 1.48 -0.16 7.62
CA TYR A 233 1.82 -1.04 6.50
C TYR A 233 0.53 -1.47 5.79
N ILE A 234 0.50 -1.35 4.47
CA ILE A 234 -0.64 -1.68 3.62
C ILE A 234 -0.16 -2.78 2.66
N PRO A 235 -0.45 -4.07 2.95
CA PRO A 235 -0.14 -5.15 2.03
C PRO A 235 -0.92 -4.97 0.73
N GLY A 236 -0.27 -5.31 -0.38
CA GLY A 236 -0.89 -5.31 -1.70
C GLY A 236 -1.76 -6.55 -1.91
N PHE A 237 -2.41 -6.60 -3.07
CA PHE A 237 -3.14 -7.77 -3.51
C PHE A 237 -2.34 -8.60 -4.52
N GLY A 238 -1.10 -8.97 -4.16
CA GLY A 238 -0.23 -9.77 -5.00
C GLY A 238 0.22 -9.00 -6.23
N ASN A 239 0.11 -9.59 -7.43
CA ASN A 239 0.63 -9.04 -8.69
C ASN A 239 -0.16 -7.84 -9.26
N THR A 240 -0.91 -7.12 -8.43
CA THR A 240 -1.56 -5.86 -8.80
C THR A 240 -0.59 -4.70 -8.71
N LEU A 241 -0.64 -3.81 -9.70
CA LEU A 241 0.15 -2.58 -9.72
C LEU A 241 -0.73 -1.37 -9.43
N SER A 242 -0.14 -0.40 -8.74
CA SER A 242 -0.73 0.93 -8.56
C SER A 242 -0.75 1.71 -9.86
N VAL A 243 -1.78 2.52 -10.06
CA VAL A 243 -1.90 3.38 -11.24
C VAL A 243 -2.08 4.82 -10.81
N THR A 244 -1.18 5.68 -11.26
CA THR A 244 -1.26 7.14 -11.08
C THR A 244 -1.73 7.81 -12.38
N ARG A 245 -2.72 8.69 -12.26
CA ARG A 245 -3.23 9.53 -13.36
C ARG A 245 -3.41 10.95 -12.89
N GLU A 246 -3.16 11.88 -13.79
CA GLU A 246 -3.47 13.28 -13.57
C GLU A 246 -4.99 13.52 -13.51
N ILE A 247 -5.40 14.41 -12.62
CA ILE A 247 -6.77 14.90 -12.50
C ILE A 247 -6.94 16.12 -13.41
N LEU A 248 -7.68 15.93 -14.50
CA LEU A 248 -8.08 17.01 -15.40
C LEU A 248 -9.47 17.49 -15.01
N LEU A 249 -9.57 18.71 -14.48
CA LEU A 249 -10.86 19.35 -14.27
C LEU A 249 -11.36 19.87 -15.62
N ARG A 250 -12.61 19.56 -15.94
CA ARG A 250 -13.30 20.27 -17.03
C ARG A 250 -13.75 21.62 -16.49
N GLU A 251 -13.44 22.67 -17.23
CA GLU A 251 -14.00 24.01 -17.03
C GLU A 251 -15.52 24.00 -17.21
#